data_AF-A0A8H7L0A7-F1
#
_entry.id   AF-A0A8H7L0A7-F1
#
_cell.length_a   1.000
_cell.length_b   1.000
_cell.length_c   1.000
_cell.angle_alpha   90.00
_cell.angle_beta   90.00
_cell.angle_gamma   90.00
#
_symmetry.space_group_name_H-M   'P 1'
#
loop_
_entity.id
_entity.type
_entity.pdbx_description
1 polymer ?
#
loop_
_entity_poly.entity_id
_entity_poly.type
_entity_poly.pdbx_seq_one_letter_code
_entity_poly.pdbx_strand_id
1 'polypeptide(L)'
;MFSSLFSSFTIYADAPEEKEEKTEEKVEEAPKEEEEEEAAPAEEEEEEEPEDIYPAIREECEQSKACSGAAKHFQHCQVTCTHRPLRTYDSDSYVTFRRKYRMEKATRVRIVLRNCMFRTKTLQQAEVSGRYVSHYHDVVADWATAKHYADFCAKPDYDDTLAPTLQAFKGIPTFYHIYFQPDVNVPLNMPVTEIVIITTVSPEAKQQLVDSLTGACAQMGGIMTFGTVVQPEFKDLVVVVCGWNSLEEHEASLRTPEVQAAMKMWEPLGPKTTKHVKMTKQLIETPSSSLSAMSPPETHITVLPISEACRADPAMLNRVFHDLVAVEGLESVYVGLQMEGGNYAYCFNNWATAEDFARFDSAPNHDDVLAPTMGIFVGLPKIYHITFQPDVHVPLSKPVTEIVFVTAMSAEAKQQLVDSLQGVCARMGGVMAFGAVIQREFKDVVVVVCGWSSVEEHEAALKTPEVQATVKIWESLGTTTTSHAKMVKQAPRPA
;
A
#
# COMPACT_ATOMS: atom_id res chain seq x y z
N MET A 1 42.89 -2.24 3.60
CA MET A 1 42.13 -1.54 4.65
C MET A 1 41.66 -0.16 4.17
N PHE A 2 40.82 -0.08 3.13
CA PHE A 2 40.26 1.22 2.67
C PHE A 2 38.82 1.12 2.11
N SER A 3 38.13 -0.01 2.32
CA SER A 3 36.80 -0.27 1.76
C SER A 3 35.63 -0.05 2.72
N SER A 4 35.88 0.55 3.89
CA SER A 4 34.92 0.66 5.01
C SER A 4 34.40 2.09 5.26
N LEU A 5 34.52 2.99 4.27
CA LEU A 5 34.27 4.44 4.46
C LEU A 5 33.06 5.02 3.72
N PHE A 6 32.26 4.21 3.01
CA PHE A 6 31.15 4.72 2.18
C PHE A 6 29.75 4.14 2.47
N SER A 7 29.59 3.25 3.47
CA SER A 7 28.28 2.69 3.83
C SER A 7 27.54 3.47 4.93
N SER A 8 28.02 4.65 5.34
CA SER A 8 27.47 5.39 6.49
C SER A 8 27.43 6.91 6.30
N PHE A 9 26.60 7.38 5.36
CA PHE A 9 26.17 8.79 5.30
C PHE A 9 24.67 8.90 4.97
N THR A 10 23.83 8.57 5.95
CA THR A 10 22.49 9.18 6.05
C THR A 10 22.67 10.62 6.53
N ILE A 11 22.67 11.59 5.62
CA ILE A 11 22.71 13.01 5.99
C ILE A 11 21.36 13.39 6.60
N TYR A 12 21.31 13.50 7.93
CA TYR A 12 20.30 14.30 8.60
C TYR A 12 20.59 15.77 8.30
N ALA A 13 19.63 16.47 7.71
CA ALA A 13 19.73 17.90 7.44
C ALA A 13 19.31 18.69 8.69
N ASP A 14 20.24 18.89 9.62
CA ASP A 14 20.05 19.86 10.71
C ASP A 14 20.21 21.29 10.21
N ALA A 15 19.35 22.17 10.70
CA ALA A 15 19.34 23.59 10.37
C ALA A 15 20.49 24.34 11.08
N PRO A 16 21.10 25.36 10.46
CA PRO A 16 22.22 26.08 11.05
C PRO A 16 21.76 27.07 12.13
N GLU A 17 22.13 26.82 13.39
CA GLU A 17 22.22 27.87 14.41
C GLU A 17 23.54 28.66 14.30
N GLU A 18 23.52 29.91 14.75
CA GLU A 18 24.57 30.90 14.50
C GLU A 18 25.79 30.76 15.44
N LYS A 19 26.91 31.34 15.00
CA LYS A 19 28.18 31.38 15.72
C LYS A 19 28.12 32.28 16.96
N GLU A 20 28.82 31.87 18.03
CA GLU A 20 29.65 32.82 18.79
C GLU A 20 31.06 32.25 19.00
N GLU A 21 32.06 33.13 18.94
CA GLU A 21 33.47 32.81 19.13
C GLU A 21 33.84 32.81 20.62
N LYS A 22 34.82 31.99 21.05
CA LYS A 22 35.97 32.51 21.82
C LYS A 22 37.14 31.55 22.04
N THR A 23 38.32 32.09 21.69
CA THR A 23 39.61 32.08 22.41
C THR A 23 40.33 30.75 22.74
N GLU A 24 41.47 30.61 22.06
CA GLU A 24 42.76 30.03 22.46
C GLU A 24 42.99 29.73 23.96
N GLU A 25 43.58 28.56 24.26
CA GLU A 25 44.85 28.53 25.00
C GLU A 25 45.70 27.30 24.62
N LYS A 26 46.99 27.31 25.00
CA LYS A 26 48.09 26.56 24.38
C LYS A 26 49.03 25.97 25.44
N VAL A 27 49.15 24.64 25.50
CA VAL A 27 50.22 23.86 26.16
C VAL A 27 50.37 22.57 25.34
N GLU A 28 51.44 22.29 24.58
CA GLU A 28 52.88 22.11 24.87
C GLU A 28 53.25 20.68 25.34
N GLU A 29 54.42 20.23 24.90
CA GLU A 29 54.87 18.84 24.67
C GLU A 29 55.10 17.97 25.92
N ALA A 30 54.95 16.64 25.79
CA ALA A 30 56.08 15.66 25.80
C ALA A 30 55.61 14.19 25.99
N PRO A 31 56.35 13.17 25.50
CA PRO A 31 55.92 11.77 25.49
C PRO A 31 56.54 10.92 26.63
N LYS A 32 55.97 9.74 26.88
CA LYS A 32 56.67 8.65 27.60
C LYS A 32 56.18 7.25 27.18
N GLU A 33 57.12 6.36 26.90
CA GLU A 33 56.94 4.91 26.71
C GLU A 33 57.01 4.15 28.06
N GLU A 34 56.35 2.98 28.11
CA GLU A 34 56.50 1.77 28.98
C GLU A 34 55.16 1.01 28.82
N GLU A 35 55.04 -0.20 28.26
CA GLU A 35 55.72 -1.52 28.41
C GLU A 35 55.09 -2.41 29.52
N GLU A 36 54.76 -3.67 29.14
CA GLU A 36 54.19 -4.78 29.95
C GLU A 36 52.83 -4.53 30.65
N GLU A 37 51.92 -5.50 30.84
CA GLU A 37 52.09 -6.84 31.42
C GLU A 37 50.94 -7.80 31.02
N GLU A 38 51.17 -9.12 30.98
CA GLU A 38 50.13 -10.14 30.77
C GLU A 38 49.27 -10.33 32.03
N ALA A 39 47.93 -10.25 31.90
CA ALA A 39 46.99 -10.57 32.97
C ALA A 39 46.20 -11.86 32.68
N ALA A 40 46.14 -12.73 33.69
CA ALA A 40 45.45 -14.03 33.68
C ALA A 40 43.90 -13.88 33.57
N PRO A 41 43.16 -14.92 33.14
CA PRO A 41 41.71 -14.85 33.00
C PRO A 41 41.02 -14.64 34.36
N ALA A 42 40.15 -13.65 34.43
CA ALA A 42 39.23 -13.48 35.55
C ALA A 42 38.12 -14.54 35.50
N GLU A 43 37.73 -15.06 36.66
CA GLU A 43 36.57 -15.94 36.80
C GLU A 43 35.28 -15.15 36.49
N GLU A 44 34.34 -15.79 35.78
CA GLU A 44 33.02 -15.23 35.54
C GLU A 44 32.22 -15.23 36.86
N GLU A 45 31.98 -14.05 37.44
CA GLU A 45 30.92 -13.89 38.44
C GLU A 45 29.57 -14.12 37.74
N GLU A 46 28.82 -15.13 38.18
CA GLU A 46 27.44 -15.32 37.75
C GLU A 46 26.60 -14.13 38.24
N GLU A 47 26.22 -13.22 37.33
CA GLU A 47 25.25 -12.17 37.63
C GLU A 47 23.90 -12.83 37.99
N GLU A 48 23.52 -12.80 39.27
CA GLU A 48 22.19 -13.26 39.72
C GLU A 48 21.10 -12.46 38.99
N GLU A 49 20.29 -13.14 38.16
CA GLU A 49 19.18 -12.49 37.46
C GLU A 49 18.25 -11.80 38.49
N PRO A 50 17.95 -10.50 38.34
CA PRO A 50 17.18 -9.76 39.33
C PRO A 50 15.77 -10.33 39.45
N GLU A 51 15.38 -10.74 40.66
CA GLU A 51 14.07 -11.36 40.93
C GLU A 51 12.91 -10.51 40.36
N ASP A 52 11.98 -11.18 39.67
CA ASP A 52 10.84 -10.51 39.05
C ASP A 52 9.96 -9.82 40.12
N ILE A 53 9.90 -8.48 40.05
CA ILE A 53 9.11 -7.63 40.95
C ILE A 53 7.61 -7.57 40.58
N TYR A 54 7.20 -8.05 39.41
CA TYR A 54 5.80 -8.00 38.96
C TYR A 54 4.79 -8.75 39.85
N PRO A 55 5.10 -9.90 40.50
CA PRO A 55 4.20 -10.54 41.46
C PRO A 55 3.84 -9.60 42.62
N ALA A 56 4.82 -8.93 43.22
CA ALA A 56 4.61 -8.00 44.33
C ALA A 56 3.76 -6.79 43.91
N ILE A 57 4.03 -6.21 42.72
CA ILE A 57 3.26 -5.08 42.16
C ILE A 57 1.80 -5.48 41.90
N ARG A 58 1.53 -6.73 41.49
CA ARG A 58 0.16 -7.22 41.29
C ARG A 58 -0.59 -7.35 42.61
N GLU A 59 0.02 -7.95 43.63
CA GLU A 59 -0.59 -8.04 44.96
C GLU A 59 -0.87 -6.66 45.57
N GLU A 60 0.04 -5.69 45.40
CA GLU A 60 -0.17 -4.32 45.89
C GLU A 60 -1.32 -3.61 45.17
N CYS A 61 -1.43 -3.71 43.84
CA CYS A 61 -2.58 -3.15 43.12
C CYS A 61 -3.89 -3.84 43.52
N GLU A 62 -3.94 -5.17 43.63
CA GLU A 62 -5.16 -5.89 44.06
C GLU A 62 -5.65 -5.44 45.45
N GLN A 63 -4.73 -5.16 46.38
CA GLN A 63 -5.05 -4.65 47.71
C GLN A 63 -5.34 -3.13 47.73
N SER A 64 -4.93 -2.39 46.70
CA SER A 64 -5.11 -0.94 46.63
C SER A 64 -6.60 -0.56 46.48
N LYS A 65 -7.00 0.51 47.20
CA LYS A 65 -8.35 1.08 47.04
C LYS A 65 -8.61 1.60 45.63
N ALA A 66 -7.55 2.01 44.90
CA ALA A 66 -7.63 2.51 43.53
C ALA A 66 -8.04 1.40 42.53
N CYS A 67 -7.38 0.23 42.55
CA CYS A 67 -7.74 -0.87 41.65
C CYS A 67 -9.03 -1.60 42.06
N SER A 68 -9.46 -1.51 43.33
CA SER A 68 -10.58 -2.29 43.90
C SER A 68 -11.93 -2.16 43.17
N GLY A 69 -12.20 -1.03 42.52
CA GLY A 69 -13.42 -0.84 41.70
C GLY A 69 -13.34 -1.55 40.35
N ALA A 70 -12.20 -1.45 39.68
CA ALA A 70 -11.94 -2.10 38.40
C ALA A 70 -11.85 -3.63 38.54
N ALA A 71 -11.19 -4.14 39.58
CA ALA A 71 -11.09 -5.56 39.87
C ALA A 71 -12.47 -6.22 40.07
N LYS A 72 -13.37 -5.58 40.82
CA LYS A 72 -14.76 -6.05 41.01
C LYS A 72 -15.56 -6.04 39.71
N HIS A 73 -15.38 -5.02 38.86
CA HIS A 73 -16.02 -4.99 37.55
C HIS A 73 -15.49 -6.10 36.63
N PHE A 74 -14.17 -6.34 36.61
CA PHE A 74 -13.55 -7.40 35.82
C PHE A 74 -14.03 -8.80 36.24
N GLN A 75 -14.05 -9.09 37.54
CA GLN A 75 -14.60 -10.35 38.07
C GLN A 75 -16.09 -10.50 37.74
N HIS A 76 -16.88 -9.43 37.86
CA HIS A 76 -18.30 -9.45 37.48
C HIS A 76 -18.49 -9.71 35.97
N CYS A 77 -17.66 -9.12 35.12
CA CYS A 77 -17.65 -9.37 33.68
C CYS A 77 -17.25 -10.81 33.34
N GLN A 78 -16.19 -11.38 33.95
CA GLN A 78 -15.82 -12.78 33.74
C GLN A 78 -16.99 -13.73 34.05
N VAL A 79 -17.63 -13.59 35.21
CA VAL A 79 -18.78 -14.41 35.62
C VAL A 79 -20.00 -14.20 34.71
N THR A 80 -20.22 -12.98 34.22
CA THR A 80 -21.33 -12.65 33.31
C THR A 80 -21.09 -13.20 31.89
N CYS A 81 -19.84 -13.27 31.44
CA CYS A 81 -19.46 -13.84 30.15
C CYS A 81 -19.49 -15.37 30.15
N THR A 82 -19.14 -16.05 31.24
CA THR A 82 -19.15 -17.52 31.32
C THR A 82 -20.54 -18.13 31.52
N HIS A 83 -21.51 -17.37 32.04
CA HIS A 83 -22.85 -17.89 32.37
C HIS A 83 -24.00 -17.37 31.50
N ARG A 84 -23.74 -16.72 30.36
CA ARG A 84 -24.79 -16.32 29.42
C ARG A 84 -25.08 -17.47 28.43
N PRO A 85 -26.19 -18.22 28.56
CA PRO A 85 -26.53 -19.21 27.54
C PRO A 85 -26.74 -18.50 26.20
N LEU A 86 -26.14 -19.05 25.14
CA LEU A 86 -26.35 -18.59 23.78
C LEU A 86 -27.84 -18.61 23.48
N ARG A 87 -28.43 -17.43 23.23
CA ARG A 87 -29.78 -17.35 22.67
C ARG A 87 -29.72 -17.98 21.27
N THR A 88 -30.25 -19.19 21.14
CA THR A 88 -30.59 -19.77 19.85
C THR A 88 -31.56 -18.81 19.15
N TYR A 89 -31.09 -18.18 18.08
CA TYR A 89 -31.97 -17.37 17.23
C TYR A 89 -32.93 -18.31 16.49
N ASP A 90 -34.20 -17.95 16.51
CA ASP A 90 -35.28 -18.77 15.96
C ASP A 90 -35.16 -18.86 14.43
N SER A 91 -34.94 -20.07 13.92
CA SER A 91 -34.64 -20.34 12.51
C SER A 91 -35.86 -20.22 11.59
N ASP A 92 -37.07 -20.22 12.14
CA ASP A 92 -38.30 -20.42 11.35
C ASP A 92 -38.76 -19.16 10.60
N SER A 93 -38.12 -18.01 10.83
CA SER A 93 -38.32 -16.79 10.02
C SER A 93 -37.52 -16.77 8.70
N TYR A 94 -36.60 -17.72 8.47
CA TYR A 94 -35.72 -17.78 7.29
C TYR A 94 -36.14 -18.80 6.21
N VAL A 95 -37.23 -19.54 6.42
CA VAL A 95 -37.53 -20.77 5.65
C VAL A 95 -38.27 -20.53 4.32
N THR A 96 -38.88 -19.36 4.12
CA THR A 96 -39.78 -19.10 2.96
C THR A 96 -39.09 -18.68 1.66
N PHE A 97 -37.75 -18.71 1.57
CA PHE A 97 -37.02 -18.31 0.34
C PHE A 97 -35.91 -19.28 -0.12
N ARG A 98 -35.98 -20.57 0.24
CA ARG A 98 -35.05 -21.61 -0.28
C ARG A 98 -35.74 -22.90 -0.75
N ARG A 99 -36.33 -22.82 -1.94
CA ARG A 99 -36.57 -23.90 -2.94
C ARG A 99 -36.73 -23.15 -4.27
N LYS A 100 -36.03 -23.42 -5.37
CA LYS A 100 -35.39 -24.66 -5.85
C LYS A 100 -34.54 -24.28 -7.08
N TYR A 101 -33.28 -24.72 -7.19
CA TYR A 101 -32.69 -25.46 -8.34
C TYR A 101 -31.16 -25.58 -8.20
N ARG A 102 -30.57 -26.51 -8.96
CA ARG A 102 -29.21 -27.04 -8.80
C ARG A 102 -28.43 -26.88 -10.10
N MET A 103 -27.19 -26.39 -9.98
CA MET A 103 -26.07 -26.30 -10.93
C MET A 103 -26.31 -26.62 -12.43
N GLU A 104 -25.91 -25.69 -13.31
CA GLU A 104 -24.88 -25.96 -14.33
C GLU A 104 -24.32 -24.66 -14.97
N LYS A 105 -23.00 -24.67 -15.28
CA LYS A 105 -22.22 -23.69 -16.07
C LYS A 105 -22.18 -22.23 -15.61
N ALA A 106 -21.11 -21.89 -14.90
CA ALA A 106 -20.73 -20.51 -14.59
C ALA A 106 -20.30 -19.73 -15.85
N THR A 107 -20.84 -18.53 -16.03
CA THR A 107 -20.31 -17.51 -16.95
C THR A 107 -19.96 -16.29 -16.10
N ARG A 108 -18.67 -15.91 -16.02
CA ARG A 108 -18.22 -14.82 -15.13
C ARG A 108 -18.71 -13.46 -15.66
N VAL A 109 -19.45 -12.72 -14.84
CA VAL A 109 -19.91 -11.36 -15.15
C VAL A 109 -18.92 -10.35 -14.54
N ARG A 110 -18.44 -9.40 -15.36
CA ARG A 110 -17.56 -8.31 -14.91
C ARG A 110 -18.34 -7.23 -14.17
N ILE A 111 -17.74 -6.72 -13.11
CA ILE A 111 -18.29 -5.65 -12.27
C ILE A 111 -17.96 -4.30 -12.90
N VAL A 112 -18.88 -3.79 -13.72
CA VAL A 112 -18.89 -2.38 -14.14
C VAL A 112 -19.97 -1.70 -13.32
N LEU A 113 -19.60 -1.28 -12.11
CA LEU A 113 -20.46 -0.43 -11.29
C LEU A 113 -20.16 1.02 -11.55
N ARG A 114 -21.19 1.77 -11.22
CA ARG A 114 -21.43 3.10 -11.70
C ARG A 114 -22.52 3.68 -10.69
N ASN A 115 -23.06 4.91 -10.83
CA ASN A 115 -23.84 5.79 -9.89
C ASN A 115 -24.48 5.12 -8.65
N CYS A 116 -23.64 4.78 -7.68
CA CYS A 116 -23.97 4.28 -6.34
C CYS A 116 -22.90 4.75 -5.35
N MET A 117 -23.34 5.32 -4.21
CA MET A 117 -22.48 5.53 -3.05
C MET A 117 -22.75 4.44 -2.01
N PHE A 118 -21.69 3.77 -1.57
CA PHE A 118 -21.71 2.73 -0.55
C PHE A 118 -21.22 3.33 0.78
N ARG A 119 -21.85 2.99 1.91
CA ARG A 119 -21.39 3.42 3.24
C ARG A 119 -21.44 2.29 4.25
N THR A 120 -20.30 1.94 4.85
CA THR A 120 -20.22 1.00 5.99
C THR A 120 -19.48 1.60 7.18
N LYS A 121 -19.82 1.12 8.39
CA LYS A 121 -19.23 1.57 9.67
C LYS A 121 -18.39 0.44 10.26
N THR A 122 -17.08 0.52 10.13
CA THR A 122 -16.17 -0.40 10.79
C THR A 122 -15.78 0.15 12.17
N LEU A 123 -15.98 -0.65 13.21
CA LEU A 123 -15.38 -0.39 14.53
C LEU A 123 -14.02 -1.12 14.58
N GLN A 124 -12.94 -0.35 14.71
CA GLN A 124 -11.64 -0.87 15.11
C GLN A 124 -11.28 -0.31 16.49
N GLN A 125 -10.73 -1.17 17.33
CA GLN A 125 -10.21 -0.81 18.64
C GLN A 125 -8.73 -0.47 18.46
N ALA A 126 -8.35 0.77 18.73
CA ALA A 126 -6.94 1.18 18.73
C ALA A 126 -6.31 0.78 20.07
N GLU A 127 -5.38 -0.18 20.05
CA GLU A 127 -4.84 -0.82 21.27
C GLU A 127 -4.10 0.14 22.22
N VAL A 128 -3.67 1.31 21.74
CA VAL A 128 -2.74 2.20 22.47
C VAL A 128 -3.44 3.37 23.20
N SER A 129 -4.76 3.59 23.05
CA SER A 129 -5.41 4.76 23.68
C SER A 129 -6.83 4.60 24.22
N GLY A 130 -7.46 3.42 24.08
CA GLY A 130 -8.85 3.20 24.52
C GLY A 130 -9.91 4.04 23.78
N ARG A 131 -9.52 4.84 22.79
CA ARG A 131 -10.44 5.59 21.92
C ARG A 131 -10.80 4.73 20.71
N TYR A 132 -12.10 4.53 20.50
CA TYR A 132 -12.61 3.91 19.28
C TYR A 132 -12.56 4.93 18.13
N VAL A 133 -11.74 4.64 17.11
CA VAL A 133 -11.76 5.38 15.85
C VAL A 133 -12.67 4.61 14.88
N SER A 134 -13.77 5.24 14.48
CA SER A 134 -14.67 4.66 13.50
C SER A 134 -14.14 4.94 12.10
N HIS A 135 -13.55 3.95 11.46
CA HIS A 135 -13.23 4.02 10.04
C HIS A 135 -14.49 3.77 9.21
N TYR A 136 -14.78 4.68 8.29
CA TYR A 136 -15.81 4.50 7.27
C TYR A 136 -15.10 4.34 5.94
N HIS A 137 -15.53 3.35 5.16
CA HIS A 137 -15.15 3.24 3.77
C HIS A 137 -16.36 3.65 2.95
N ASP A 138 -16.15 4.59 2.02
CA ASP A 138 -17.15 4.97 1.04
C ASP A 138 -16.61 4.63 -0.35
N VAL A 139 -17.41 3.92 -1.14
CA VAL A 139 -17.14 3.66 -2.55
C VAL A 139 -18.09 4.51 -3.37
N VAL A 140 -17.58 5.15 -4.42
CA VAL A 140 -18.38 5.87 -5.40
C VAL A 140 -18.11 5.25 -6.75
N ALA A 141 -19.19 4.94 -7.45
CA ALA A 141 -19.17 4.64 -8.87
C ALA A 141 -20.15 5.62 -9.57
N ASP A 142 -19.97 5.97 -10.86
CA ASP A 142 -20.80 6.91 -11.67
C ASP A 142 -21.45 6.20 -12.89
N TRP A 143 -22.75 6.34 -13.29
CA TRP A 143 -23.51 5.56 -14.33
C TRP A 143 -23.90 6.37 -15.57
N ALA A 144 -23.63 5.79 -16.75
CA ALA A 144 -23.89 6.37 -18.07
C ALA A 144 -25.38 6.53 -18.40
N THR A 145 -26.23 5.62 -17.91
CA THR A 145 -27.69 5.76 -17.95
C THR A 145 -28.28 5.15 -16.68
N ALA A 146 -29.41 5.67 -16.21
CA ALA A 146 -30.19 5.01 -15.16
C ALA A 146 -30.66 3.59 -15.59
N LYS A 147 -30.77 3.34 -16.90
CA LYS A 147 -31.09 2.02 -17.44
C LYS A 147 -29.98 1.01 -17.18
N HIS A 148 -28.70 1.37 -17.38
CA HIS A 148 -27.58 0.45 -17.10
C HIS A 148 -27.55 0.02 -15.63
N TYR A 149 -27.94 0.92 -14.71
CA TYR A 149 -28.09 0.57 -13.31
C TYR A 149 -29.25 -0.41 -13.07
N ALA A 150 -30.44 -0.08 -13.58
CA ALA A 150 -31.62 -0.94 -13.44
C ALA A 150 -31.37 -2.33 -14.05
N ASP A 151 -30.71 -2.39 -15.20
CA ASP A 151 -30.29 -3.63 -15.86
C ASP A 151 -29.26 -4.41 -15.02
N PHE A 152 -28.38 -3.72 -14.28
CA PHE A 152 -27.43 -4.34 -13.35
C PHE A 152 -28.14 -4.94 -12.11
N CYS A 153 -29.04 -4.18 -11.47
CA CYS A 153 -29.84 -4.66 -10.35
C CYS A 153 -30.84 -5.75 -10.71
N ALA A 154 -31.29 -5.80 -11.97
CA ALA A 154 -32.18 -6.84 -12.47
C ALA A 154 -31.46 -8.14 -12.84
N LYS A 155 -30.13 -8.22 -12.73
CA LYS A 155 -29.40 -9.45 -13.03
C LYS A 155 -29.69 -10.54 -11.98
N PRO A 156 -29.90 -11.81 -12.38
CA PRO A 156 -30.10 -12.91 -11.44
C PRO A 156 -28.93 -13.16 -10.48
N ASP A 157 -27.72 -12.71 -10.84
CA ASP A 157 -26.48 -12.82 -10.07
C ASP A 157 -26.07 -11.52 -9.37
N TYR A 158 -26.98 -10.53 -9.23
CA TYR A 158 -26.67 -9.24 -8.59
C TYR A 158 -26.08 -9.38 -7.18
N ASP A 159 -26.68 -10.21 -6.32
CA ASP A 159 -26.21 -10.44 -4.95
C ASP A 159 -24.84 -11.14 -4.92
N ASP A 160 -24.64 -12.16 -5.77
CA ASP A 160 -23.35 -12.84 -5.94
C ASP A 160 -22.27 -11.89 -6.47
N THR A 161 -22.66 -10.95 -7.34
CA THR A 161 -21.79 -9.92 -7.90
C THR A 161 -21.36 -8.91 -6.84
N LEU A 162 -22.25 -8.54 -5.91
CA LEU A 162 -21.90 -7.67 -4.79
C LEU A 162 -21.22 -8.40 -3.63
N ALA A 163 -21.36 -9.73 -3.51
CA ALA A 163 -20.87 -10.48 -2.36
C ALA A 163 -19.40 -10.22 -1.98
N PRO A 164 -18.42 -10.13 -2.90
CA PRO A 164 -17.03 -9.79 -2.54
C PRO A 164 -16.91 -8.38 -1.94
N THR A 165 -17.60 -7.40 -2.53
CA THR A 165 -17.69 -6.02 -2.02
C THR A 165 -18.35 -5.98 -0.65
N LEU A 166 -19.39 -6.78 -0.42
CA LEU A 166 -20.06 -6.91 0.88
C LEU A 166 -19.17 -7.56 1.93
N GLN A 167 -18.35 -8.56 1.56
CA GLN A 167 -17.39 -9.22 2.45
C GLN A 167 -16.23 -8.28 2.85
N ALA A 168 -15.77 -7.43 1.92
CA ALA A 168 -14.72 -6.45 2.19
C ALA A 168 -15.14 -5.41 3.25
N PHE A 169 -16.44 -5.18 3.43
CA PHE A 169 -16.95 -4.26 4.45
C PHE A 169 -17.42 -4.99 5.72
N LYS A 170 -16.94 -4.53 6.89
CA LYS A 170 -17.43 -5.00 8.19
C LYS A 170 -18.77 -4.34 8.58
N GLY A 171 -19.82 -4.59 7.80
CA GLY A 171 -21.19 -4.14 8.07
C GLY A 171 -22.07 -4.11 6.82
N ILE A 172 -23.39 -3.96 7.01
CA ILE A 172 -24.34 -3.82 5.88
C ILE A 172 -24.14 -2.42 5.25
N PRO A 173 -23.82 -2.32 3.95
CA PRO A 173 -23.72 -1.03 3.28
C PRO A 173 -25.09 -0.37 3.14
N THR A 174 -25.12 0.94 3.41
CA THR A 174 -26.19 1.80 2.89
C THR A 174 -25.84 2.18 1.46
N PHE A 175 -26.81 2.07 0.55
CA PHE A 175 -26.68 2.42 -0.86
C PHE A 175 -27.48 3.68 -1.14
N TYR A 176 -26.86 4.67 -1.79
CA TYR A 176 -27.52 5.89 -2.24
C TYR A 176 -27.46 5.98 -3.77
N HIS A 177 -28.59 6.22 -4.44
CA HIS A 177 -28.64 6.62 -5.84
C HIS A 177 -28.77 8.13 -5.87
N ILE A 178 -27.83 8.81 -6.52
CA ILE A 178 -27.71 10.26 -6.46
C ILE A 178 -27.73 10.78 -7.89
N TYR A 179 -28.62 11.73 -8.19
CA TYR A 179 -28.52 12.50 -9.43
C TYR A 179 -27.71 13.76 -9.16
N PHE A 180 -26.46 13.76 -9.62
CA PHE A 180 -25.55 14.89 -9.54
C PHE A 180 -25.79 15.90 -10.66
N GLN A 181 -25.75 17.20 -10.32
CA GLN A 181 -25.80 18.32 -11.25
C GLN A 181 -24.89 19.45 -10.72
N PRO A 182 -23.80 19.84 -11.41
CA PRO A 182 -23.26 19.34 -12.69
C PRO A 182 -22.63 17.92 -12.59
N ASP A 183 -21.89 17.50 -13.62
CA ASP A 183 -21.20 16.20 -13.65
C ASP A 183 -20.27 15.99 -12.45
N VAL A 184 -20.41 14.85 -11.78
CA VAL A 184 -19.62 14.43 -10.61
C VAL A 184 -18.20 13.99 -10.98
N ASN A 185 -17.96 13.66 -12.24
CA ASN A 185 -16.64 13.20 -12.69
C ASN A 185 -15.55 14.26 -12.52
N VAL A 186 -15.85 15.56 -12.62
CA VAL A 186 -14.82 16.61 -12.45
C VAL A 186 -14.22 16.56 -11.04
N PRO A 187 -14.96 16.75 -9.94
CA PRO A 187 -14.39 16.71 -8.59
C PRO A 187 -13.89 15.33 -8.15
N LEU A 188 -14.46 14.23 -8.65
CA LEU A 188 -13.97 12.86 -8.36
C LEU A 188 -12.63 12.53 -9.03
N ASN A 189 -12.24 13.25 -10.07
CA ASN A 189 -10.96 13.07 -10.76
C ASN A 189 -9.84 13.95 -10.17
N MET A 190 -10.14 14.81 -9.19
CA MET A 190 -9.14 15.69 -8.58
C MET A 190 -8.34 14.94 -7.49
N PRO A 191 -7.04 15.28 -7.28
CA PRO A 191 -6.17 14.63 -6.29
C PRO A 191 -6.71 14.60 -4.85
N VAL A 192 -7.45 15.62 -4.44
CA VAL A 192 -8.14 15.70 -3.14
C VAL A 192 -9.64 15.81 -3.40
N THR A 193 -10.44 14.97 -2.74
CA THR A 193 -11.91 14.99 -2.82
C THR A 193 -12.52 15.05 -1.42
N GLU A 194 -13.53 15.90 -1.23
CA GLU A 194 -14.36 15.94 -0.03
C GLU A 194 -15.79 15.57 -0.39
N ILE A 195 -16.41 14.70 0.41
CA ILE A 195 -17.80 14.31 0.29
C ILE A 195 -18.54 14.77 1.55
N VAL A 196 -19.51 15.65 1.38
CA VAL A 196 -20.35 16.18 2.46
C VAL A 196 -21.76 15.66 2.30
N ILE A 197 -22.24 14.92 3.30
CA ILE A 197 -23.62 14.41 3.35
C ILE A 197 -24.40 15.30 4.31
N ILE A 198 -25.41 16.01 3.80
CA ILE A 198 -26.26 16.92 4.57
C ILE A 198 -27.65 16.29 4.68
N THR A 199 -28.15 16.14 5.90
CA THR A 199 -29.54 15.71 6.17
C THR A 199 -30.36 16.94 6.50
N THR A 200 -31.33 17.28 5.65
CA THR A 200 -32.12 18.51 5.76
C THR A 200 -33.28 18.35 6.73
N VAL A 201 -33.58 19.38 7.52
CA VAL A 201 -34.65 19.32 8.55
C VAL A 201 -36.07 19.39 7.99
N SER A 202 -36.25 19.85 6.75
CA SER A 202 -37.55 19.89 6.05
C SER A 202 -37.37 19.94 4.52
N PRO A 203 -38.43 19.70 3.72
CA PRO A 203 -38.40 19.87 2.27
C PRO A 203 -38.05 21.30 1.83
N GLU A 204 -38.48 22.32 2.58
CA GLU A 204 -38.16 23.72 2.32
C GLU A 204 -36.67 24.00 2.57
N ALA A 205 -36.11 23.45 3.66
CA ALA A 205 -34.68 23.52 3.94
C ALA A 205 -33.86 22.80 2.86
N LYS A 206 -34.37 21.68 2.31
CA LYS A 206 -33.77 21.01 1.16
C LYS A 206 -33.77 21.88 -0.09
N GLN A 207 -34.89 22.53 -0.41
CA GLN A 207 -34.95 23.42 -1.58
C GLN A 207 -33.99 24.60 -1.43
N GLN A 208 -33.95 25.25 -0.26
CA GLN A 208 -33.00 26.34 0.03
C GLN A 208 -31.54 25.89 -0.11
N LEU A 209 -31.21 24.68 0.34
CA LEU A 209 -29.88 24.09 0.18
C LEU A 209 -29.54 23.84 -1.30
N VAL A 210 -30.48 23.27 -2.07
CA VAL A 210 -30.33 23.03 -3.52
C VAL A 210 -30.15 24.34 -4.30
N ASP A 211 -30.95 25.36 -4.01
CA ASP A 211 -30.86 26.67 -4.66
C ASP A 211 -29.50 27.34 -4.37
N SER A 212 -29.05 27.26 -3.11
CA SER A 212 -27.72 27.74 -2.70
C SER A 212 -26.58 26.98 -3.39
N LEU A 213 -26.63 25.65 -3.41
CA LEU A 213 -25.59 24.82 -4.02
C LEU A 213 -25.53 25.01 -5.54
N THR A 214 -26.67 25.27 -6.19
CA THR A 214 -26.74 25.62 -7.62
C THR A 214 -25.94 26.89 -7.91
N GLY A 215 -26.14 27.95 -7.11
CA GLY A 215 -25.38 29.19 -7.23
C GLY A 215 -23.88 29.00 -6.97
N ALA A 216 -23.52 28.23 -5.95
CA ALA A 216 -22.13 27.97 -5.60
C ALA A 216 -21.41 27.08 -6.63
N CYS A 217 -22.06 26.05 -7.19
CA CYS A 217 -21.49 25.23 -8.27
C CYS A 217 -21.19 26.06 -9.53
N ALA A 218 -22.06 27.01 -9.87
CA ALA A 218 -21.83 27.93 -10.98
C ALA A 218 -20.63 28.87 -10.74
N GLN A 219 -20.37 29.26 -9.48
CA GLN A 219 -19.22 30.09 -9.12
C GLN A 219 -17.90 29.32 -9.08
N MET A 220 -17.90 28.06 -8.60
CA MET A 220 -16.66 27.28 -8.43
C MET A 220 -16.22 26.47 -9.67
N GLY A 221 -16.72 26.81 -10.87
CA GLY A 221 -16.13 26.36 -12.13
C GLY A 221 -16.08 24.85 -12.37
N GLY A 222 -16.97 24.07 -11.74
CA GLY A 222 -17.03 22.61 -11.88
C GLY A 222 -16.19 21.80 -10.89
N ILE A 223 -15.41 22.43 -9.99
CA ILE A 223 -14.71 21.73 -8.90
C ILE A 223 -15.65 21.27 -7.77
N MET A 224 -16.95 21.59 -7.88
CA MET A 224 -17.99 21.10 -7.00
C MET A 224 -19.21 20.68 -7.80
N THR A 225 -19.83 19.58 -7.38
CA THR A 225 -21.20 19.22 -7.71
C THR A 225 -21.99 18.92 -6.44
N PHE A 226 -23.31 18.86 -6.58
CA PHE A 226 -24.17 18.26 -5.58
C PHE A 226 -25.22 17.39 -6.27
N GLY A 227 -25.84 16.51 -5.50
CA GLY A 227 -26.95 15.70 -5.96
C GLY A 227 -27.91 15.36 -4.83
N THR A 228 -29.13 15.01 -5.23
CA THR A 228 -30.17 14.57 -4.29
C THR A 228 -30.37 13.06 -4.38
N VAL A 229 -30.66 12.44 -3.25
CA VAL A 229 -30.87 10.99 -3.20
C VAL A 229 -32.28 10.66 -3.73
N VAL A 230 -32.37 9.63 -4.58
CA VAL A 230 -33.61 9.20 -5.26
C VAL A 230 -34.51 8.36 -4.36
N GLN A 231 -33.91 7.57 -3.47
CA GLN A 231 -34.60 6.73 -2.48
C GLN A 231 -35.56 7.55 -1.60
N PRO A 232 -36.86 7.21 -1.51
CA PRO A 232 -37.83 7.91 -0.67
C PRO A 232 -37.46 7.96 0.83
N GLU A 233 -36.83 6.91 1.35
CA GLU A 233 -36.33 6.80 2.72
C GLU A 233 -35.14 7.72 3.02
N PHE A 234 -34.49 8.24 1.98
CA PHE A 234 -33.38 9.18 2.04
C PHE A 234 -33.68 10.50 1.33
N LYS A 235 -34.97 10.81 1.10
CA LYS A 235 -35.41 12.01 0.36
C LYS A 235 -34.88 13.32 0.96
N ASP A 236 -34.54 13.34 2.24
CA ASP A 236 -34.02 14.50 2.97
C ASP A 236 -32.48 14.56 2.96
N LEU A 237 -31.80 13.71 2.17
CA LEU A 237 -30.36 13.78 1.95
C LEU A 237 -29.99 14.59 0.69
N VAL A 238 -28.99 15.45 0.86
CA VAL A 238 -28.23 16.10 -0.21
C VAL A 238 -26.77 15.72 -0.04
N VAL A 239 -26.12 15.34 -1.14
CA VAL A 239 -24.71 14.97 -1.18
C VAL A 239 -23.96 16.00 -2.01
N VAL A 240 -22.93 16.60 -1.43
CA VAL A 240 -22.02 17.53 -2.10
C VAL A 240 -20.68 16.83 -2.30
N VAL A 241 -20.08 16.98 -3.48
CA VAL A 241 -18.78 16.42 -3.83
C VAL A 241 -17.92 17.55 -4.38
N CYS A 242 -16.81 17.82 -3.69
CA CYS A 242 -15.86 18.88 -4.03
C CYS A 242 -14.49 18.27 -4.33
N GLY A 243 -13.72 18.88 -5.21
CA GLY A 243 -12.38 18.46 -5.60
C GLY A 243 -11.37 19.61 -5.61
N TRP A 244 -10.10 19.29 -5.33
CA TRP A 244 -8.97 20.23 -5.34
C TRP A 244 -7.70 19.54 -5.85
N ASN A 245 -6.77 20.32 -6.40
CA ASN A 245 -5.50 19.82 -6.93
C ASN A 245 -4.51 19.45 -5.82
N SER A 246 -4.65 20.03 -4.62
CA SER A 246 -3.84 19.70 -3.46
C SER A 246 -4.59 19.93 -2.13
N LEU A 247 -3.99 19.52 -1.02
CA LEU A 247 -4.55 19.73 0.33
C LEU A 247 -4.44 21.20 0.75
N GLU A 248 -3.41 21.89 0.29
CA GLU A 248 -3.19 23.32 0.54
C GLU A 248 -4.23 24.17 -0.19
N GLU A 249 -4.62 23.81 -1.42
CA GLU A 249 -5.71 24.46 -2.15
C GLU A 249 -7.06 24.23 -1.46
N HIS A 250 -7.30 23.01 -0.96
CA HIS A 250 -8.45 22.67 -0.13
C HIS A 250 -8.52 23.57 1.12
N GLU A 251 -7.47 23.57 1.94
CA GLU A 251 -7.40 24.40 3.15
C GLU A 251 -7.52 25.91 2.87
N ALA A 252 -6.91 26.39 1.78
CA ALA A 252 -7.02 27.79 1.38
C ALA A 252 -8.46 28.15 1.00
N SER A 253 -9.17 27.27 0.28
CA SER A 253 -10.56 27.50 -0.11
C SER A 253 -11.50 27.60 1.11
N LEU A 254 -11.30 26.76 2.14
CA LEU A 254 -12.06 26.80 3.40
C LEU A 254 -11.82 28.08 4.24
N ARG A 255 -10.76 28.83 3.94
CA ARG A 255 -10.44 30.13 4.58
C ARG A 255 -11.04 31.33 3.84
N THR A 256 -11.65 31.14 2.67
CA THR A 256 -12.28 32.23 1.91
C THR A 256 -13.57 32.70 2.59
N PRO A 257 -13.85 34.03 2.67
CA PRO A 257 -15.09 34.55 3.23
C PRO A 257 -16.36 33.98 2.56
N GLU A 258 -16.29 33.70 1.26
CA GLU A 258 -17.37 33.17 0.44
C GLU A 258 -17.73 31.74 0.85
N VAL A 259 -16.74 30.85 0.99
CA VAL A 259 -16.97 29.47 1.45
C VAL A 259 -17.43 29.45 2.90
N GLN A 260 -16.86 30.29 3.77
CA GLN A 260 -17.31 30.38 5.17
C GLN A 260 -18.76 30.89 5.29
N ALA A 261 -19.15 31.87 4.47
CA ALA A 261 -20.53 32.36 4.42
C ALA A 261 -21.50 31.27 3.93
N ALA A 262 -21.14 30.53 2.88
CA ALA A 262 -21.92 29.41 2.38
C ALA A 262 -22.08 28.29 3.43
N MET A 263 -20.96 27.87 4.05
CA MET A 263 -20.98 26.86 5.12
C MET A 263 -21.88 27.29 6.28
N LYS A 264 -21.78 28.54 6.75
CA LYS A 264 -22.61 29.08 7.82
C LYS A 264 -24.10 29.13 7.45
N MET A 265 -24.42 29.50 6.22
CA MET A 265 -25.80 29.50 5.70
C MET A 265 -26.40 28.08 5.68
N TRP A 266 -25.60 27.03 5.50
CA TRP A 266 -26.09 25.65 5.51
C TRP A 266 -26.25 25.05 6.92
N GLU A 267 -25.72 25.66 7.98
CA GLU A 267 -25.86 25.16 9.36
C GLU A 267 -27.31 25.02 9.84
N PRO A 268 -28.21 26.01 9.68
CA PRO A 268 -29.61 25.86 10.11
C PRO A 268 -30.43 24.90 9.23
N LEU A 269 -29.92 24.51 8.05
CA LEU A 269 -30.66 23.65 7.12
C LEU A 269 -30.63 22.17 7.53
N GLY A 270 -29.65 21.77 8.35
CA GLY A 270 -29.65 20.48 9.06
C GLY A 270 -28.26 19.90 9.35
N PRO A 271 -28.18 18.77 10.06
CA PRO A 271 -26.91 18.16 10.45
C PRO A 271 -26.09 17.72 9.22
N LYS A 272 -24.79 18.02 9.28
CA LYS A 272 -23.81 17.73 8.23
C LYS A 272 -22.87 16.62 8.71
N THR A 273 -22.55 15.69 7.82
CA THR A 273 -21.44 14.74 7.97
C THR A 273 -20.42 15.03 6.88
N THR A 274 -19.31 15.67 7.25
CA THR A 274 -18.17 15.91 6.35
C THR A 274 -17.22 14.71 6.37
N LYS A 275 -16.71 14.33 5.19
CA LYS A 275 -15.63 13.35 5.05
C LYS A 275 -14.63 13.77 3.97
N HIS A 276 -13.36 13.82 4.35
CA HIS A 276 -12.25 13.86 3.39
C HIS A 276 -12.00 12.43 2.87
N VAL A 277 -12.05 12.23 1.56
CA VAL A 277 -11.91 10.91 0.94
C VAL A 277 -10.76 10.93 -0.06
N LYS A 278 -9.68 10.21 0.26
CA LYS A 278 -8.57 10.00 -0.68
C LYS A 278 -9.00 8.99 -1.75
N MET A 279 -9.54 9.49 -2.85
CA MET A 279 -10.03 8.65 -3.95
C MET A 279 -8.86 7.97 -4.68
N THR A 280 -8.83 6.63 -4.65
CA THR A 280 -7.93 5.83 -5.48
C THR A 280 -8.67 5.43 -6.76
N LYS A 281 -8.53 6.25 -7.80
CA LYS A 281 -9.16 5.98 -9.10
C LYS A 281 -8.54 4.74 -9.76
N GLN A 282 -9.27 3.64 -9.76
CA GLN A 282 -9.02 2.52 -10.67
C GLN A 282 -9.73 2.82 -12.00
N LEU A 283 -8.94 3.05 -13.06
CA LEU A 283 -9.46 3.13 -14.42
C LEU A 283 -9.75 1.72 -14.92
N ILE A 284 -11.02 1.32 -14.94
CA ILE A 284 -11.45 0.10 -15.62
C ILE A 284 -11.55 0.40 -17.11
N GLU A 285 -10.44 0.26 -17.82
CA GLU A 285 -10.43 0.39 -19.28
C GLU A 285 -11.19 -0.77 -19.91
N THR A 286 -12.27 -0.48 -20.63
CA THR A 286 -12.91 -1.49 -21.49
C THR A 286 -11.98 -1.80 -22.66
N PRO A 287 -11.53 -3.06 -22.83
CA PRO A 287 -10.58 -3.41 -23.89
C PRO A 287 -11.19 -3.10 -25.26
N SER A 288 -10.53 -2.20 -26.00
CA SER A 288 -10.86 -1.88 -27.39
C SER A 288 -10.70 -3.12 -28.27
N SER A 289 -11.74 -3.47 -29.04
CA SER A 289 -11.70 -4.65 -29.93
C SER A 289 -10.93 -4.38 -31.25
N SER A 290 -9.79 -3.70 -31.16
CA SER A 290 -8.85 -3.46 -32.25
C SER A 290 -7.71 -4.47 -32.13
N LEU A 291 -7.52 -5.27 -33.19
CA LEU A 291 -6.43 -6.24 -33.41
C LEU A 291 -5.32 -6.20 -32.34
N SER A 292 -5.41 -7.12 -31.38
CA SER A 292 -4.52 -7.15 -30.23
C SER A 292 -3.07 -7.28 -30.69
N ALA A 293 -2.30 -6.20 -30.56
CA ALA A 293 -0.89 -6.36 -30.23
C ALA A 293 -0.87 -7.20 -28.94
N MET A 294 -0.01 -8.22 -28.88
CA MET A 294 0.22 -8.90 -27.62
C MET A 294 0.85 -7.88 -26.68
N SER A 295 0.34 -7.80 -25.45
CA SER A 295 0.96 -7.05 -24.37
C SER A 295 2.41 -7.53 -24.20
N PRO A 296 3.36 -6.63 -23.89
CA PRO A 296 4.73 -7.04 -23.65
C PRO A 296 4.82 -7.91 -22.37
N PRO A 297 5.84 -8.76 -22.24
CA PRO A 297 6.14 -9.45 -21.00
C PRO A 297 6.29 -8.47 -19.83
N GLU A 298 5.84 -8.88 -18.65
CA GLU A 298 5.87 -8.07 -17.43
C GLU A 298 6.64 -8.82 -16.34
N THR A 299 7.65 -8.16 -15.76
CA THR A 299 8.43 -8.70 -14.63
C THR A 299 7.96 -8.05 -13.34
N HIS A 300 7.66 -8.89 -12.35
CA HIS A 300 7.39 -8.45 -10.99
C HIS A 300 8.60 -8.74 -10.12
N ILE A 301 9.20 -7.70 -9.54
CA ILE A 301 10.23 -7.85 -8.52
C ILE A 301 9.59 -7.71 -7.17
N THR A 302 9.56 -8.80 -6.41
CA THR A 302 9.16 -8.78 -5.01
C THR A 302 10.41 -8.71 -4.12
N VAL A 303 10.52 -7.64 -3.34
CA VAL A 303 11.52 -7.48 -2.28
C VAL A 303 10.90 -7.91 -0.96
N LEU A 304 11.47 -8.96 -0.38
CA LEU A 304 10.91 -9.73 0.73
C LEU A 304 11.78 -9.51 1.97
N PRO A 305 11.30 -8.85 3.03
CA PRO A 305 11.96 -8.89 4.33
C PRO A 305 11.83 -10.30 4.90
N ILE A 306 12.93 -11.00 5.17
CA ILE A 306 12.90 -12.44 5.51
C ILE A 306 13.21 -12.72 6.97
N SER A 307 12.68 -13.85 7.46
CA SER A 307 12.90 -14.34 8.82
C SER A 307 14.29 -14.92 9.01
N GLU A 308 14.74 -14.95 10.26
CA GLU A 308 16.02 -15.57 10.63
C GLU A 308 16.07 -17.06 10.23
N ALA A 309 14.96 -17.78 10.36
CA ALA A 309 14.83 -19.16 9.88
C ALA A 309 15.08 -19.26 8.35
N CYS A 310 14.55 -18.33 7.56
CA CYS A 310 14.78 -18.28 6.11
C CYS A 310 16.22 -17.86 5.74
N ARG A 311 16.90 -17.07 6.58
CA ARG A 311 18.34 -16.76 6.44
C ARG A 311 19.20 -17.98 6.75
N ALA A 312 18.86 -18.74 7.79
CA ALA A 312 19.56 -19.95 8.21
C ALA A 312 19.34 -21.13 7.24
N ASP A 313 18.16 -21.24 6.63
CA ASP A 313 17.83 -22.22 5.61
C ASP A 313 17.30 -21.56 4.31
N PRO A 314 18.19 -21.13 3.41
CA PRO A 314 17.82 -20.55 2.12
C PRO A 314 16.97 -21.47 1.23
N ALA A 315 16.99 -22.80 1.47
CA ALA A 315 16.14 -23.73 0.73
C ALA A 315 14.66 -23.66 1.13
N MET A 316 14.30 -22.88 2.18
CA MET A 316 12.91 -22.47 2.41
C MET A 316 12.33 -21.71 1.22
N LEU A 317 13.09 -20.79 0.61
CA LEU A 317 12.65 -20.03 -0.57
C LEU A 317 12.29 -20.96 -1.74
N ASN A 318 13.16 -21.92 -2.04
CA ASN A 318 12.92 -22.88 -3.12
C ASN A 318 11.67 -23.73 -2.87
N ARG A 319 11.40 -24.15 -1.63
CA ARG A 319 10.19 -24.91 -1.26
C ARG A 319 8.92 -24.08 -1.41
N VAL A 320 9.00 -22.79 -1.11
CA VAL A 320 7.87 -21.84 -1.12
C VAL A 320 7.48 -21.43 -2.54
N PHE A 321 8.45 -21.01 -3.36
CA PHE A 321 8.20 -20.56 -4.73
C PHE A 321 8.07 -21.72 -5.74
N HIS A 322 8.24 -22.96 -5.27
CA HIS A 322 8.06 -24.18 -6.02
C HIS A 322 6.70 -24.27 -6.73
N ASP A 323 5.61 -23.99 -6.01
CA ASP A 323 4.26 -24.22 -6.55
C ASP A 323 3.81 -23.05 -7.45
N LEU A 324 4.49 -21.89 -7.36
CA LEU A 324 4.24 -20.72 -8.20
C LEU A 324 4.63 -20.95 -9.67
N VAL A 325 5.69 -21.71 -9.97
CA VAL A 325 6.11 -22.00 -11.37
C VAL A 325 5.14 -22.88 -12.16
N ALA A 326 4.07 -23.39 -11.53
CA ALA A 326 3.00 -24.12 -12.20
C ALA A 326 1.83 -23.21 -12.64
N VAL A 327 1.86 -21.91 -12.34
CA VAL A 327 0.81 -20.96 -12.71
C VAL A 327 0.83 -20.68 -14.22
N GLU A 328 -0.34 -20.77 -14.86
CA GLU A 328 -0.51 -20.47 -16.29
C GLU A 328 -0.12 -19.02 -16.60
N GLY A 329 0.74 -18.83 -17.62
CA GLY A 329 1.22 -17.52 -18.06
C GLY A 329 2.44 -16.98 -17.30
N LEU A 330 2.92 -17.68 -16.26
CA LEU A 330 4.21 -17.39 -15.61
C LEU A 330 5.34 -18.14 -16.32
N GLU A 331 6.23 -17.42 -17.00
CA GLU A 331 7.31 -18.01 -17.82
C GLU A 331 8.51 -18.46 -16.98
N SER A 332 8.83 -17.70 -15.92
CA SER A 332 9.88 -18.07 -14.98
C SER A 332 9.76 -17.37 -13.64
N VAL A 333 10.32 -18.03 -12.61
CA VAL A 333 10.56 -17.44 -11.30
C VAL A 333 12.06 -17.56 -10.99
N TYR A 334 12.70 -16.46 -10.61
CA TYR A 334 14.04 -16.46 -10.05
C TYR A 334 13.99 -15.96 -8.62
N VAL A 335 14.61 -16.67 -7.68
CA VAL A 335 14.67 -16.27 -6.26
C VAL A 335 16.11 -16.27 -5.79
N GLY A 336 16.51 -15.24 -5.05
CA GLY A 336 17.86 -15.13 -4.48
C GLY A 336 17.86 -14.38 -3.15
N LEU A 337 18.76 -14.78 -2.26
CA LEU A 337 19.06 -14.01 -1.05
C LEU A 337 19.98 -12.85 -1.38
N GLN A 338 19.75 -11.71 -0.72
CA GLN A 338 20.70 -10.61 -0.68
C GLN A 338 22.04 -11.09 -0.09
N MET A 339 23.14 -10.69 -0.71
CA MET A 339 24.49 -11.04 -0.24
C MET A 339 24.97 -10.09 0.86
N GLU A 340 24.58 -8.82 0.80
CA GLU A 340 24.87 -7.82 1.83
C GLU A 340 23.90 -7.95 3.01
N GLY A 341 24.39 -8.47 4.14
CA GLY A 341 23.60 -8.56 5.39
C GLY A 341 22.45 -9.57 5.38
N GLY A 342 22.03 -10.09 4.22
CA GLY A 342 21.07 -11.18 4.09
C GLY A 342 19.65 -10.86 4.59
N ASN A 343 19.28 -9.59 4.73
CA ASN A 343 18.00 -9.19 5.34
C ASN A 343 16.81 -9.28 4.37
N TYR A 344 17.09 -9.33 3.06
CA TYR A 344 16.09 -9.43 2.02
C TYR A 344 16.28 -10.65 1.12
N ALA A 345 15.17 -11.16 0.60
CA ALA A 345 15.17 -12.00 -0.60
C ALA A 345 14.53 -11.21 -1.77
N TYR A 346 15.01 -11.48 -2.98
CA TYR A 346 14.45 -10.97 -4.22
C TYR A 346 13.79 -12.11 -4.98
N CYS A 347 12.55 -11.89 -5.43
CA CYS A 347 11.82 -12.82 -6.28
C CYS A 347 11.40 -12.10 -7.57
N PHE A 348 11.84 -12.61 -8.72
CA PHE A 348 11.49 -12.11 -10.05
C PHE A 348 10.50 -13.08 -10.69
N ASN A 349 9.23 -12.68 -10.78
CA ASN A 349 8.18 -13.41 -11.48
C ASN A 349 8.05 -12.80 -12.88
N ASN A 350 8.44 -13.53 -13.92
CA ASN A 350 8.36 -13.07 -15.30
C ASN A 350 7.10 -13.64 -15.95
N TRP A 351 6.12 -12.78 -16.19
CA TRP A 351 4.84 -13.12 -16.81
C TRP A 351 4.90 -12.88 -18.31
N ALA A 352 4.27 -13.78 -19.08
CA ALA A 352 4.15 -13.64 -20.53
C ALA A 352 3.37 -12.37 -20.92
N THR A 353 2.38 -11.98 -20.09
CA THR A 353 1.58 -10.76 -20.25
C THR A 353 1.13 -10.19 -18.90
N ALA A 354 0.80 -8.89 -18.88
CA ALA A 354 0.12 -8.23 -17.77
C ALA A 354 -1.23 -8.90 -17.41
N GLU A 355 -1.95 -9.37 -18.44
CA GLU A 355 -3.24 -10.06 -18.30
C GLU A 355 -3.11 -11.42 -17.59
N ASP A 356 -1.97 -12.11 -17.73
CA ASP A 356 -1.69 -13.38 -17.05
C ASP A 356 -1.46 -13.17 -15.56
N PHE A 357 -0.72 -12.13 -15.17
CA PHE A 357 -0.65 -11.73 -13.77
C PHE A 357 -2.04 -11.39 -13.21
N ALA A 358 -2.82 -10.55 -13.91
CA ALA A 358 -4.16 -10.16 -13.44
C ALA A 358 -5.11 -11.37 -13.31
N ARG A 359 -4.92 -12.40 -14.15
CA ARG A 359 -5.63 -13.68 -14.08
C ARG A 359 -5.26 -14.48 -12.83
N PHE A 360 -3.99 -14.47 -12.43
CA PHE A 360 -3.48 -15.09 -11.21
C PHE A 360 -3.93 -14.35 -9.94
N ASP A 361 -3.78 -13.03 -9.90
CA ASP A 361 -4.23 -12.17 -8.78
C ASP A 361 -5.74 -12.31 -8.51
N SER A 362 -6.54 -12.46 -9.59
CA SER A 362 -7.98 -12.73 -9.52
C SER A 362 -8.36 -14.24 -9.43
N ALA A 363 -7.41 -15.14 -9.17
CA ALA A 363 -7.68 -16.57 -9.10
C ALA A 363 -8.29 -16.97 -7.73
N PRO A 364 -9.34 -17.82 -7.69
CA PRO A 364 -9.95 -18.25 -6.41
C PRO A 364 -9.01 -18.98 -5.45
N ASN A 365 -7.88 -19.48 -5.94
CA ASN A 365 -6.83 -20.17 -5.19
C ASN A 365 -5.54 -19.33 -5.05
N HIS A 366 -5.59 -18.03 -5.35
CA HIS A 366 -4.44 -17.12 -5.20
C HIS A 366 -3.84 -17.20 -3.79
N ASP A 367 -4.69 -17.07 -2.77
CA ASP A 367 -4.28 -17.10 -1.37
C ASP A 367 -3.73 -18.47 -0.96
N ASP A 368 -4.25 -19.57 -1.52
CA ASP A 368 -3.71 -20.92 -1.29
C ASP A 368 -2.29 -21.09 -1.87
N VAL A 369 -2.01 -20.48 -3.03
CA VAL A 369 -0.68 -20.48 -3.67
C VAL A 369 0.30 -19.60 -2.90
N LEU A 370 -0.15 -18.48 -2.33
CA LEU A 370 0.70 -17.59 -1.54
C LEU A 370 0.81 -17.96 -0.05
N ALA A 371 -0.10 -18.75 0.52
CA ALA A 371 -0.08 -19.11 1.94
C ALA A 371 1.25 -19.71 2.43
N PRO A 372 1.97 -20.59 1.68
CA PRO A 372 3.29 -21.07 2.07
C PRO A 372 4.34 -19.96 2.21
N THR A 373 4.18 -18.86 1.46
CA THR A 373 5.12 -17.72 1.47
C THR A 373 5.04 -16.92 2.77
N MET A 374 3.87 -16.84 3.41
CA MET A 374 3.67 -16.01 4.61
C MET A 374 4.54 -16.42 5.79
N GLY A 375 4.95 -17.69 5.88
CA GLY A 375 5.76 -18.21 6.99
C GLY A 375 7.25 -17.83 6.96
N ILE A 376 7.76 -17.24 5.86
CA ILE A 376 9.17 -16.86 5.71
C ILE A 376 9.41 -15.34 5.80
N PHE A 377 8.37 -14.52 5.92
CA PHE A 377 8.48 -13.06 5.88
C PHE A 377 8.42 -12.40 7.26
N VAL A 378 9.14 -11.29 7.42
CA VAL A 378 9.09 -10.41 8.61
C VAL A 378 8.65 -9.01 8.16
N GLY A 379 7.40 -8.92 7.73
CA GLY A 379 6.78 -7.69 7.26
C GLY A 379 6.09 -7.85 5.91
N LEU A 380 5.56 -6.73 5.39
CA LEU A 380 4.91 -6.71 4.09
C LEU A 380 5.94 -6.68 2.95
N PRO A 381 5.74 -7.47 1.88
CA PRO A 381 6.60 -7.43 0.70
C PRO A 381 6.41 -6.12 -0.07
N LYS A 382 7.45 -5.65 -0.76
CA LYS A 382 7.32 -4.60 -1.79
C LYS A 382 7.33 -5.26 -3.16
N ILE A 383 6.36 -4.94 -4.02
CA ILE A 383 6.25 -5.49 -5.37
C ILE A 383 6.46 -4.36 -6.37
N TYR A 384 7.31 -4.56 -7.38
CA TYR A 384 7.60 -3.60 -8.44
C TYR A 384 7.25 -4.21 -9.81
N HIS A 385 6.32 -3.59 -10.53
CA HIS A 385 5.87 -3.98 -11.87
C HIS A 385 6.68 -3.25 -12.94
N ILE A 386 7.43 -3.99 -13.74
CA ILE A 386 8.44 -3.45 -14.65
C ILE A 386 8.39 -4.20 -15.99
N THR A 387 8.36 -3.47 -17.11
CA THR A 387 8.72 -4.01 -18.42
C THR A 387 10.21 -3.76 -18.65
N PHE A 388 11.01 -4.81 -18.65
CA PHE A 388 12.45 -4.71 -18.86
C PHE A 388 12.82 -4.59 -20.34
N GLN A 389 13.86 -3.81 -20.61
CA GLN A 389 14.52 -3.74 -21.90
C GLN A 389 16.06 -3.67 -21.71
N PRO A 390 16.85 -4.52 -22.39
CA PRO A 390 16.47 -5.77 -23.06
C PRO A 390 15.93 -6.82 -22.04
N ASP A 391 15.78 -8.05 -22.48
CA ASP A 391 15.31 -9.19 -21.67
C ASP A 391 16.15 -9.39 -20.38
N VAL A 392 15.45 -9.41 -19.24
CA VAL A 392 16.02 -9.57 -17.89
C VAL A 392 16.50 -10.99 -17.59
N HIS A 393 16.10 -12.00 -18.37
CA HIS A 393 16.57 -13.38 -18.17
C HIS A 393 18.10 -13.52 -18.31
N VAL A 394 18.75 -12.69 -19.13
CA VAL A 394 20.21 -12.74 -19.32
C VAL A 394 20.97 -12.37 -18.04
N PRO A 395 20.77 -11.19 -17.40
CA PRO A 395 21.44 -10.88 -16.15
C PRO A 395 21.00 -11.77 -14.97
N LEU A 396 19.75 -12.23 -14.92
CA LEU A 396 19.26 -13.17 -13.90
C LEU A 396 19.88 -14.58 -13.99
N SER A 397 20.46 -14.95 -15.14
CA SER A 397 21.13 -16.24 -15.34
C SER A 397 22.59 -16.27 -14.89
N LYS A 398 23.14 -15.14 -14.43
CA LYS A 398 24.55 -15.00 -14.05
C LYS A 398 24.81 -15.45 -12.60
N PRO A 399 26.05 -15.87 -12.26
CA PRO A 399 26.40 -16.32 -10.91
C PRO A 399 26.10 -15.31 -9.79
N VAL A 400 26.22 -14.02 -10.09
CA VAL A 400 25.87 -12.89 -9.22
C VAL A 400 24.98 -11.94 -10.02
N THR A 401 23.83 -11.56 -9.46
CA THR A 401 22.97 -10.51 -10.02
C THR A 401 23.04 -9.29 -9.12
N GLU A 402 23.40 -8.15 -9.67
CA GLU A 402 23.26 -6.84 -9.04
C GLU A 402 21.87 -6.28 -9.36
N ILE A 403 21.20 -5.76 -8.35
CA ILE A 403 19.87 -5.15 -8.44
C ILE A 403 19.98 -3.73 -7.90
N VAL A 404 19.67 -2.75 -8.74
CA VAL A 404 19.78 -1.33 -8.42
C VAL A 404 18.42 -0.66 -8.56
N PHE A 405 17.92 -0.06 -7.49
CA PHE A 405 16.75 0.82 -7.53
C PHE A 405 17.23 2.28 -7.47
N VAL A 406 16.88 3.05 -8.49
CA VAL A 406 17.16 4.49 -8.55
C VAL A 406 15.83 5.24 -8.46
N THR A 407 15.66 6.04 -7.41
CA THR A 407 14.49 6.92 -7.24
C THR A 407 14.85 8.30 -7.74
N ALA A 408 14.33 8.67 -8.92
CA ALA A 408 14.63 9.93 -9.58
C ALA A 408 14.02 11.13 -8.81
N MET A 409 14.71 12.27 -8.83
CA MET A 409 14.28 13.49 -8.13
C MET A 409 13.14 14.23 -8.85
N SER A 410 12.96 13.98 -10.16
CA SER A 410 11.87 14.55 -10.97
C SER A 410 11.55 13.65 -12.18
N ALA A 411 10.48 13.96 -12.91
CA ALA A 411 10.12 13.27 -14.14
C ALA A 411 11.18 13.46 -15.24
N GLU A 412 11.75 14.66 -15.34
CA GLU A 412 12.85 14.99 -16.27
C GLU A 412 14.12 14.22 -15.90
N ALA A 413 14.43 14.10 -14.61
CA ALA A 413 15.56 13.32 -14.13
C ALA A 413 15.37 11.82 -14.41
N LYS A 414 14.13 11.30 -14.27
CA LYS A 414 13.77 9.93 -14.65
C LYS A 414 13.99 9.67 -16.13
N GLN A 415 13.61 10.61 -17.00
CA GLN A 415 13.83 10.47 -18.45
C GLN A 415 15.32 10.49 -18.80
N GLN A 416 16.10 11.44 -18.24
CA GLN A 416 17.56 11.49 -18.44
C GLN A 416 18.26 10.22 -17.97
N LEU A 417 17.78 9.62 -16.87
CA LEU A 417 18.28 8.34 -16.36
C LEU A 417 17.98 7.20 -17.35
N VAL A 418 16.75 7.11 -17.86
CA VAL A 418 16.35 6.12 -18.89
C VAL A 418 17.19 6.26 -20.16
N ASP A 419 17.42 7.48 -20.64
CA ASP A 419 18.22 7.75 -21.84
C ASP A 419 19.71 7.37 -21.61
N SER A 420 20.24 7.65 -20.42
CA SER A 420 21.59 7.22 -20.00
C SER A 420 21.70 5.68 -19.98
N LEU A 421 20.73 5.00 -19.37
CA LEU A 421 20.69 3.55 -19.25
C LEU A 421 20.62 2.84 -20.62
N GLN A 422 19.88 3.38 -21.59
CA GLN A 422 19.89 2.87 -22.97
C GLN A 422 21.31 2.88 -23.56
N GLY A 423 22.02 4.00 -23.40
CA GLY A 423 23.39 4.14 -23.89
C GLY A 423 24.37 3.18 -23.23
N VAL A 424 24.25 2.95 -21.92
CA VAL A 424 25.10 2.03 -21.15
C VAL A 424 24.81 0.57 -21.54
N CYS A 425 23.54 0.20 -21.58
CA CYS A 425 23.10 -1.15 -21.91
C CYS A 425 23.55 -1.59 -23.30
N ALA A 426 23.55 -0.69 -24.29
CA ALA A 426 24.05 -0.95 -25.63
C ALA A 426 25.55 -1.30 -25.66
N ARG A 427 26.34 -0.80 -24.70
CA ARG A 427 27.79 -1.07 -24.59
C ARG A 427 28.10 -2.30 -23.74
N MET A 428 27.26 -2.60 -22.75
CA MET A 428 27.41 -3.77 -21.86
C MET A 428 27.01 -5.12 -22.48
N GLY A 429 26.68 -5.18 -23.78
CA GLY A 429 26.56 -6.45 -24.51
C GLY A 429 25.48 -7.41 -23.98
N GLY A 430 24.42 -6.88 -23.36
CA GLY A 430 23.29 -7.67 -22.85
C GLY A 430 23.46 -8.28 -21.46
N VAL A 431 24.53 -7.97 -20.70
CA VAL A 431 24.61 -8.35 -19.27
C VAL A 431 23.85 -7.41 -18.33
N MET A 432 23.04 -6.51 -18.90
CA MET A 432 22.26 -5.49 -18.21
C MET A 432 20.86 -5.44 -18.81
N ALA A 433 19.85 -5.30 -17.96
CA ALA A 433 18.49 -4.94 -18.31
C ALA A 433 18.03 -3.80 -17.39
N PHE A 434 17.15 -2.91 -17.87
CA PHE A 434 16.55 -1.90 -17.01
C PHE A 434 15.09 -1.65 -17.40
N GLY A 435 14.33 -1.06 -16.49
CA GLY A 435 12.94 -0.69 -16.73
C GLY A 435 12.41 0.31 -15.71
N ALA A 436 11.50 1.16 -16.16
CA ALA A 436 10.79 2.08 -15.29
C ALA A 436 9.65 1.33 -14.57
N VAL A 437 9.45 1.61 -13.28
CA VAL A 437 8.32 1.02 -12.54
C VAL A 437 7.01 1.66 -13.01
N ILE A 438 6.00 0.84 -13.24
CA ILE A 438 4.70 1.21 -13.83
C ILE A 438 3.69 1.66 -12.76
N GLN A 439 3.78 1.14 -11.54
CA GLN A 439 2.84 1.47 -10.46
C GLN A 439 2.96 2.93 -10.01
N ARG A 440 1.81 3.56 -9.78
CA ARG A 440 1.70 4.98 -9.39
C ARG A 440 2.48 5.35 -8.13
N GLU A 441 2.59 4.45 -7.16
CA GLU A 441 3.28 4.67 -5.89
C GLU A 441 4.82 4.65 -6.01
N PHE A 442 5.34 4.00 -7.06
CA PHE A 442 6.77 3.94 -7.38
C PHE A 442 7.08 4.58 -8.73
N LYS A 443 6.21 5.48 -9.21
CA LYS A 443 6.28 6.09 -10.56
C LYS A 443 7.60 6.80 -10.87
N ASP A 444 8.37 7.19 -9.86
CA ASP A 444 9.64 7.91 -10.01
C ASP A 444 10.86 6.96 -9.87
N VAL A 445 10.62 5.65 -9.74
CA VAL A 445 11.65 4.59 -9.65
C VAL A 445 11.97 4.00 -11.03
N VAL A 446 13.27 3.77 -11.26
CA VAL A 446 13.82 2.96 -12.34
C VAL A 446 14.64 1.83 -11.70
N VAL A 447 14.49 0.61 -12.21
CA VAL A 447 15.26 -0.55 -11.76
C VAL A 447 16.24 -0.98 -12.84
N VAL A 448 17.47 -1.27 -12.42
CA VAL A 448 18.55 -1.83 -13.23
C VAL A 448 18.91 -3.19 -12.67
N VAL A 449 19.14 -4.16 -13.55
CA VAL A 449 19.52 -5.53 -13.21
C VAL A 449 20.75 -5.87 -14.04
N CYS A 450 21.90 -6.00 -13.38
CA CYS A 450 23.18 -6.36 -14.00
C CYS A 450 23.59 -7.77 -13.59
N GLY A 451 24.21 -8.51 -14.50
CA GLY A 451 24.61 -9.89 -14.25
C GLY A 451 26.13 -10.08 -14.39
N TRP A 452 26.75 -10.51 -13.29
CA TRP A 452 28.19 -10.60 -13.12
C TRP A 452 28.65 -12.04 -12.89
N SER A 453 29.87 -12.37 -13.28
CA SER A 453 30.47 -13.69 -13.02
C SER A 453 30.91 -13.84 -11.56
N SER A 454 31.15 -12.71 -10.87
CA SER A 454 31.59 -12.60 -9.47
C SER A 454 31.36 -11.18 -8.94
N VAL A 455 31.41 -10.97 -7.63
CA VAL A 455 31.34 -9.63 -7.02
C VAL A 455 32.60 -8.83 -7.35
N GLU A 456 33.74 -9.50 -7.42
CA GLU A 456 35.04 -8.94 -7.75
C GLU A 456 35.11 -8.39 -9.19
N GLU A 457 34.40 -9.02 -10.13
CA GLU A 457 34.24 -8.50 -11.51
C GLU A 457 33.45 -7.19 -11.53
N HIS A 458 32.35 -7.12 -10.77
CA HIS A 458 31.58 -5.89 -10.60
C HIS A 458 32.43 -4.78 -9.95
N GLU A 459 33.13 -5.08 -8.85
CA GLU A 459 34.04 -4.12 -8.23
C GLU A 459 35.16 -3.64 -9.16
N ALA A 460 35.65 -4.49 -10.06
CA ALA A 460 36.62 -4.11 -11.08
C ALA A 460 36.00 -3.18 -12.13
N ALA A 461 34.76 -3.45 -12.56
CA ALA A 461 34.01 -2.59 -13.47
C ALA A 461 33.77 -1.19 -12.87
N LEU A 462 33.38 -1.09 -11.59
CA LEU A 462 33.22 0.18 -10.86
C LEU A 462 34.52 1.02 -10.75
N LYS A 463 35.69 0.41 -10.95
CA LYS A 463 36.98 1.12 -10.95
C LYS A 463 37.33 1.70 -12.33
N THR A 464 36.55 1.42 -13.37
CA THR A 464 36.76 1.98 -14.71
C THR A 464 36.23 3.43 -14.80
N PRO A 465 36.94 4.36 -15.48
CA PRO A 465 36.49 5.75 -15.59
C PRO A 465 35.11 5.91 -16.25
N GLU A 466 34.75 5.01 -17.16
CA GLU A 466 33.47 5.02 -17.87
C GLU A 466 32.28 4.69 -16.97
N VAL A 467 32.41 3.64 -16.15
CA VAL A 467 31.37 3.28 -15.17
C VAL A 467 31.30 4.34 -14.07
N GLN A 468 32.42 4.88 -13.61
CA GLN A 468 32.41 5.99 -12.63
C GLN A 468 31.74 7.26 -13.15
N ALA A 469 31.94 7.61 -14.44
CA ALA A 469 31.23 8.73 -15.06
C ALA A 469 29.72 8.45 -15.14
N THR A 470 29.33 7.21 -15.41
CA THR A 470 27.93 6.77 -15.48
C THR A 470 27.26 6.83 -14.10
N VAL A 471 27.89 6.27 -13.06
CA VAL A 471 27.37 6.27 -11.67
C VAL A 471 27.16 7.71 -11.18
N LYS A 472 28.12 8.62 -11.41
CA LYS A 472 27.99 10.04 -11.05
C LYS A 472 26.80 10.74 -11.73
N ILE A 473 26.46 10.35 -12.95
CA ILE A 473 25.25 10.84 -13.62
C ILE A 473 24.02 10.35 -12.85
N TRP A 474 23.95 9.05 -12.51
CA TRP A 474 22.79 8.50 -11.80
C TRP A 474 22.62 9.09 -10.40
N GLU A 475 23.71 9.27 -9.64
CA GLU A 475 23.74 9.96 -8.35
C GLU A 475 23.23 11.42 -8.44
N SER A 476 23.48 12.11 -9.56
CA SER A 476 22.98 13.47 -9.80
C SER A 476 21.49 13.52 -10.18
N LEU A 477 20.89 12.40 -10.57
CA LEU A 477 19.51 12.29 -11.05
C LEU A 477 18.55 11.67 -10.01
N GLY A 478 19.06 10.94 -9.02
CA GLY A 478 18.25 10.24 -8.04
C GLY A 478 19.03 9.64 -6.87
N THR A 479 18.29 9.15 -5.89
CA THR A 479 18.85 8.32 -4.81
C THR A 479 18.96 6.87 -5.29
N THR A 480 20.11 6.24 -5.05
CA THR A 480 20.41 4.90 -5.53
C THR A 480 20.53 3.92 -4.37
N THR A 481 19.93 2.74 -4.50
CA THR A 481 20.17 1.59 -3.60
C THR A 481 20.58 0.38 -4.43
N THR A 482 21.72 -0.20 -4.11
CA THR A 482 22.33 -1.35 -4.81
C THR A 482 22.38 -2.55 -3.86
N SER A 483 22.19 -3.75 -4.39
CA SER A 483 22.37 -5.00 -3.66
C SER A 483 22.71 -6.13 -4.63
N HIS A 484 23.43 -7.14 -4.16
CA HIS A 484 23.70 -8.34 -4.93
C HIS A 484 22.86 -9.51 -4.42
N ALA A 485 22.48 -10.39 -5.32
CA ALA A 485 21.79 -11.63 -4.99
C ALA A 485 22.31 -12.77 -5.87
N LYS A 486 22.40 -13.97 -5.29
CA LYS A 486 22.63 -15.19 -6.06
C LYS A 486 21.27 -15.76 -6.49
N MET A 487 20.87 -15.44 -7.71
CA MET A 487 19.56 -15.82 -8.24
C MET A 487 19.53 -17.30 -8.64
N VAL A 488 18.47 -18.00 -8.25
CA VAL A 488 18.19 -19.39 -8.61
C VAL A 488 16.87 -19.44 -9.37
N LYS A 489 16.92 -19.85 -10.64
CA LYS A 489 15.72 -20.15 -11.43
C LYS A 489 15.01 -21.35 -10.81
N GLN A 490 13.76 -21.16 -10.42
CA GLN A 490 12.91 -22.21 -9.87
C GLN A 490 12.47 -23.16 -11.01
N ALA A 491 12.31 -24.44 -10.67
CA ALA A 491 11.89 -25.49 -11.58
C ALA A 491 10.64 -26.20 -11.03
N PRO A 492 9.75 -26.73 -11.90
CA PRO A 492 8.60 -27.52 -11.47
C PRO A 492 9.02 -28.79 -10.74
N ARG A 493 8.09 -29.40 -9.97
CA ARG A 493 8.43 -30.61 -9.20
C ARG A 493 8.71 -31.73 -10.19
N PRO A 494 9.75 -32.56 -9.96
CA PRO A 494 9.69 -33.92 -10.47
C PRO A 494 8.40 -34.57 -9.97
N ALA A 495 7.63 -35.12 -10.91
CA ALA A 495 6.31 -35.72 -10.68
C ALA A 495 6.38 -37.09 -9.97
#